data_AF-A0A101ILP0-F1
#
_entry.id   AF-A0A101ILP0-F1
#
_cell.length_a   1.000
_cell.length_b   1.000
_cell.length_c   1.000
_cell.angle_alpha   90.00
_cell.angle_beta   90.00
_cell.angle_gamma   90.00
#
_symmetry.space_group_name_H-M   'P 1'
#
loop_
_entity.id
_entity.type
_entity.pdbx_description
1 polymer ?
#
loop_
_entity_poly.entity_id
_entity_poly.type
_entity_poly.pdbx_seq_one_letter_code
_entity_poly.pdbx_strand_id
1 'polypeptide(L)'
;MTDFSIKTGKMIAIYASALGVISLAVGLVEILGGWGESIPGDLFGGFVLAVMAVTYLGGVKWVSHGRHEGLSFIIGGLFLTGVFGVLYLLMMGADGLMYLLGEAEALPKLADARPAIWIFILSLPLAYRVRSLTARMTW
;
A
#
# COMPACT_ATOMS: atom_id res chain seq x y z
N MET A 1 21.58 -5.87 -19.80
CA MET A 1 20.49 -5.55 -20.74
C MET A 1 19.32 -5.04 -19.94
N THR A 2 18.56 -4.09 -20.46
CA THR A 2 17.35 -3.56 -19.80
C THR A 2 16.14 -4.28 -20.37
N ASP A 3 15.26 -4.77 -19.52
CA ASP A 3 14.11 -5.56 -19.96
C ASP A 3 12.92 -4.67 -20.36
N PHE A 4 12.88 -3.43 -19.86
CA PHE A 4 11.90 -2.43 -20.27
C PHE A 4 12.45 -0.99 -20.20
N SER A 5 11.67 -0.03 -20.72
CA SER A 5 12.07 1.38 -20.81
C SER A 5 12.50 1.97 -19.46
N ILE A 6 13.73 2.49 -19.40
CA ILE A 6 14.31 3.15 -18.23
C ILE A 6 13.43 4.32 -17.76
N LYS A 7 12.79 5.07 -18.68
CA LYS A 7 11.88 6.16 -18.31
C LYS A 7 10.69 5.65 -17.50
N THR A 8 10.09 4.54 -17.93
CA THR A 8 9.00 3.89 -17.20
C THR A 8 9.48 3.31 -15.87
N GLY A 9 10.67 2.68 -15.86
CA GLY A 9 11.30 2.15 -14.65
C GLY A 9 11.56 3.21 -13.59
N LYS A 10 12.12 4.37 -13.97
CA LYS A 10 12.31 5.51 -13.06
C LYS A 10 10.98 6.04 -12.50
N MET A 11 9.94 6.13 -13.32
CA MET A 11 8.62 6.56 -12.85
C MET A 11 8.05 5.59 -11.82
N ILE A 12 8.08 4.28 -12.09
CA ILE A 12 7.63 3.23 -11.15
C ILE A 12 8.46 3.28 -9.87
N ALA A 13 9.78 3.46 -9.98
CA ALA A 13 10.68 3.57 -8.84
C ALA A 13 10.32 4.76 -7.93
N ILE A 14 9.99 5.92 -8.50
CA ILE A 14 9.59 7.11 -7.73
C ILE A 14 8.28 6.84 -6.98
N TYR A 15 7.26 6.28 -7.66
CA TYR A 15 5.99 5.94 -7.03
C TYR A 15 6.16 4.91 -5.91
N ALA A 16 6.89 3.83 -6.17
CA ALA A 16 7.17 2.79 -5.18
C ALA A 16 7.98 3.35 -3.99
N SER A 17 8.92 4.27 -4.24
CA SER A 17 9.69 4.92 -3.18
C SER A 17 8.78 5.78 -2.30
N ALA A 18 7.90 6.58 -2.89
CA ALA A 18 6.97 7.42 -2.15
C ALA A 18 6.02 6.55 -1.29
N LEU A 19 5.39 5.53 -1.88
CA LEU A 19 4.52 4.61 -1.14
C LEU A 19 5.29 3.88 -0.02
N GLY A 20 6.50 3.40 -0.31
CA GLY A 20 7.33 2.72 0.66
C GLY A 20 7.75 3.60 1.83
N VAL A 21 8.21 4.82 1.57
CA VAL A 21 8.61 5.77 2.63
C VAL A 21 7.42 6.20 3.48
N ILE A 22 6.27 6.51 2.87
CA ILE A 22 5.06 6.89 3.60
C ILE A 22 4.60 5.71 4.47
N SER A 23 4.56 4.49 3.91
CA SER A 23 4.16 3.29 4.66
C SER A 23 5.11 3.03 5.83
N LEU A 24 6.42 3.21 5.65
CA LEU A 24 7.39 3.03 6.73
C LEU A 24 7.20 4.06 7.84
N ALA A 25 7.05 5.33 7.46
CA ALA A 25 6.88 6.42 8.42
C ALA A 25 5.62 6.21 9.26
N VAL A 26 4.49 5.90 8.61
CA VAL A 26 3.23 5.66 9.32
C VAL A 26 3.29 4.38 10.15
N GLY A 27 3.87 3.30 9.60
CA GLY A 27 4.00 2.04 10.32
C GLY A 27 4.84 2.16 11.59
N LEU A 28 5.94 2.94 11.55
CA LEU A 28 6.73 3.24 12.74
C LEU A 28 5.94 4.05 13.77
N VAL A 29 5.14 5.04 13.32
CA VAL A 29 4.28 5.81 14.23
C VAL A 29 3.24 4.90 14.91
N GLU A 30 2.58 4.01 14.16
CA GLU A 30 1.62 3.05 14.75
C GLU A 30 2.28 2.12 15.78
N ILE A 31 3.48 1.61 15.50
CA ILE A 31 4.25 0.74 16.41
C ILE A 31 4.64 1.49 17.70
N LEU A 32 5.02 2.77 17.59
CA LEU A 32 5.48 3.59 18.71
C LEU A 32 4.34 4.14 19.59
N GLY A 33 3.10 3.70 19.37
CA GLY A 33 1.95 4.08 20.19
C GLY A 33 1.00 5.07 19.52
N GLY A 34 1.15 5.32 18.22
CA GLY A 34 0.28 6.21 17.45
C GLY A 34 0.61 7.69 17.63
N TRP A 35 -0.18 8.56 16.99
CA TRP A 35 -0.04 10.01 17.10
C TRP A 35 -1.41 10.66 17.29
N GLY A 36 -1.71 11.04 18.54
CA GLY A 36 -2.97 11.67 18.91
C GLY A 36 -4.18 10.82 18.51
N GLU A 37 -5.28 11.47 18.10
CA GLU A 37 -6.46 10.80 17.54
C GLU A 37 -6.32 10.47 16.05
N SER A 38 -5.28 10.95 15.37
CA SER A 38 -5.15 10.83 13.91
C SER A 38 -4.51 9.53 13.45
N ILE A 39 -3.64 8.92 14.27
CA ILE A 39 -3.02 7.63 13.97
C ILE A 39 -3.17 6.74 15.21
N PRO A 40 -4.01 5.70 15.16
CA PRO A 40 -4.17 4.78 16.28
C PRO A 40 -2.87 4.01 16.52
N GLY A 41 -2.53 3.76 17.78
CA GLY A 41 -1.43 2.87 18.13
C GLY A 41 -1.82 1.42 17.86
N ASP A 42 -1.18 0.77 16.89
CA ASP A 42 -1.39 -0.63 16.55
C ASP A 42 -0.09 -1.30 16.10
N LEU A 43 0.42 -2.22 16.93
CA LEU A 43 1.64 -2.96 16.63
C LEU A 43 1.50 -3.82 15.36
N PHE A 44 0.33 -4.44 15.15
CA PHE A 44 0.12 -5.32 14.00
C PHE A 44 -0.07 -4.51 12.72
N GLY A 45 -0.92 -3.47 12.76
CA GLY A 45 -1.09 -2.54 11.63
C GLY A 45 0.24 -1.91 11.21
N GLY A 46 1.02 -1.44 12.18
CA GLY A 46 2.30 -0.81 11.90
C GLY A 46 3.35 -1.79 11.37
N PHE A 47 3.35 -3.04 11.85
CA PHE A 47 4.19 -4.10 11.30
C PHE A 47 3.82 -4.42 9.84
N VAL A 48 2.53 -4.51 9.52
CA VAL A 48 2.05 -4.72 8.14
C VAL A 48 2.53 -3.60 7.22
N LEU A 49 2.41 -2.34 7.66
CA LEU A 49 2.89 -1.17 6.92
C LEU A 49 4.42 -1.20 6.73
N ALA A 50 5.18 -1.65 7.72
CA ALA A 50 6.62 -1.82 7.59
C ALA A 50 6.99 -2.92 6.57
N VAL A 51 6.28 -4.05 6.54
CA VAL A 51 6.49 -5.10 5.53
C VAL A 51 6.15 -4.60 4.13
N MET A 52 5.03 -3.87 3.98
CA MET A 52 4.68 -3.19 2.72
C MET A 52 5.77 -2.21 2.29
N ALA A 53 6.33 -1.44 3.23
CA ALA A 53 7.39 -0.51 2.93
C ALA A 53 8.66 -1.20 2.41
N VAL A 54 9.13 -2.23 3.12
CA VAL A 54 10.34 -2.98 2.73
C VAL A 54 10.17 -3.63 1.37
N THR A 55 8.99 -4.19 1.08
CA THR A 55 8.71 -4.81 -0.24
C THR A 55 8.72 -3.78 -1.37
N TYR A 56 8.11 -2.61 -1.18
CA TYR A 56 8.19 -1.53 -2.18
C TYR A 56 9.61 -1.00 -2.37
N LEU A 57 10.31 -0.67 -1.27
CA LEU A 57 11.65 -0.08 -1.31
C LEU A 57 12.70 -1.06 -1.86
N GLY A 58 12.58 -2.35 -1.56
CA GLY A 58 13.47 -3.38 -2.07
C GLY A 58 13.50 -3.47 -3.60
N GLY A 59 12.37 -3.19 -4.26
CA GLY A 59 12.25 -3.19 -5.72
C GLY A 59 12.80 -1.96 -6.43
N VAL A 60 12.93 -0.82 -5.72
CA VAL A 60 13.23 0.50 -6.31
C VAL A 60 14.53 0.50 -7.12
N LYS A 61 15.61 -0.03 -6.56
CA LYS A 61 16.94 -0.05 -7.21
C LYS A 61 16.94 -0.85 -8.51
N TRP A 62 16.21 -1.96 -8.56
CA TRP A 62 16.20 -2.86 -9.72
C TRP A 62 15.24 -2.33 -10.79
N VAL A 63 14.08 -1.82 -10.38
CA VAL A 63 13.06 -1.27 -11.29
C VAL A 63 13.52 0.03 -11.94
N SER A 64 14.34 0.85 -11.25
CA SER A 64 14.92 2.08 -11.82
C SER A 64 15.88 1.83 -12.98
N HIS A 65 16.46 0.63 -13.05
CA HIS A 65 17.33 0.18 -14.13
C HIS A 65 16.57 -0.61 -15.21
N GLY A 66 15.24 -0.66 -15.15
CA GLY A 66 14.42 -1.36 -16.14
C GLY A 66 14.54 -2.88 -16.06
N ARG A 67 14.83 -3.46 -14.89
CA ARG A 67 14.94 -4.92 -14.69
C ARG A 67 13.66 -5.54 -14.14
N HIS A 68 13.28 -6.70 -14.66
CA HIS A 68 12.10 -7.43 -14.22
C HIS A 68 12.19 -7.94 -12.78
N GLU A 69 13.39 -8.19 -12.25
CA GLU A 69 13.61 -8.49 -10.83
C GLU A 69 13.02 -7.42 -9.91
N GLY A 70 13.06 -6.14 -10.29
CA GLY A 70 12.45 -5.09 -9.49
C GLY A 70 10.93 -5.11 -9.52
N LEU A 71 10.34 -5.54 -10.65
CA LEU A 71 8.89 -5.61 -10.82
C LEU A 71 8.26 -6.66 -9.92
N SER A 72 8.92 -7.79 -9.64
CA SER A 72 8.38 -8.81 -8.73
C SER A 72 8.21 -8.28 -7.31
N PHE A 73 9.15 -7.48 -6.81
CA PHE A 73 9.03 -6.77 -5.53
C PHE A 73 7.88 -5.76 -5.55
N ILE A 74 7.72 -4.98 -6.62
CA ILE A 74 6.60 -4.03 -6.75
C ILE A 74 5.26 -4.76 -6.78
N ILE A 75 5.17 -5.88 -7.50
CA ILE A 75 3.96 -6.72 -7.55
C ILE A 75 3.67 -7.30 -6.16
N GLY A 76 4.69 -7.76 -5.43
CA GLY A 76 4.54 -8.23 -4.05
C GLY A 76 4.01 -7.12 -3.11
N GLY A 77 4.58 -5.92 -3.19
CA GLY A 77 4.10 -4.76 -2.43
C GLY A 77 2.66 -4.39 -2.78
N LEU A 78 2.30 -4.39 -4.07
CA LEU A 78 0.93 -4.16 -4.54
C LEU A 78 -0.04 -5.25 -4.07
N PHE A 79 0.39 -6.51 -4.05
CA PHE A 79 -0.43 -7.61 -3.57
C PHE A 79 -0.73 -7.47 -2.07
N LEU A 80 0.30 -7.23 -1.25
CA LEU A 80 0.13 -6.98 0.19
C LEU A 80 -0.78 -5.78 0.44
N THR A 81 -0.53 -4.68 -0.27
CA THR A 81 -1.34 -3.46 -0.18
C THR A 81 -2.80 -3.73 -0.57
N GLY A 82 -3.03 -4.55 -1.60
CA GLY A 82 -4.36 -4.98 -2.01
C GLY A 82 -5.07 -5.81 -0.94
N VAL A 83 -4.39 -6.82 -0.41
CA VAL A 83 -4.95 -7.70 0.64
C VAL A 83 -5.34 -6.88 1.86
N PHE A 84 -4.41 -6.14 2.47
CA PHE A 84 -4.69 -5.40 3.70
C PHE A 84 -5.60 -4.20 3.47
N GLY A 85 -5.46 -3.50 2.34
CA GLY A 85 -6.34 -2.40 1.97
C GLY A 85 -7.79 -2.83 1.83
N VAL A 86 -8.04 -3.92 1.10
CA VAL A 86 -9.40 -4.46 0.92
C VAL A 86 -9.95 -5.01 2.24
N LEU A 87 -9.14 -5.74 3.01
CA LEU A 87 -9.57 -6.27 4.30
C LEU A 87 -10.02 -5.15 5.24
N TYR A 88 -9.22 -4.10 5.40
CA TYR A 88 -9.59 -2.98 6.27
C TYR A 88 -10.75 -2.15 5.73
N LEU A 89 -10.90 -2.05 4.41
CA LEU A 89 -12.07 -1.41 3.80
C LEU A 89 -13.35 -2.21 4.06
N LEU A 90 -13.29 -3.54 4.00
CA LEU A 90 -14.41 -4.41 4.34
C LEU A 90 -14.76 -4.33 5.83
N MET A 91 -13.76 -4.26 6.72
CA MET A 91 -13.99 -4.05 8.15
C MET A 91 -14.71 -2.72 8.40
N MET A 92 -14.22 -1.63 7.81
CA MET A 92 -14.88 -0.31 7.91
C MET A 92 -16.30 -0.34 7.35
N GLY A 93 -16.52 -1.10 6.26
CA GLY A 93 -17.86 -1.32 5.70
C GLY A 93 -18.78 -2.10 6.62
N ALA A 94 -18.26 -3.10 7.34
CA ALA A 94 -19.01 -3.87 8.32
C ALA A 94 -19.46 -2.99 9.50
N ASP A 95 -18.58 -2.12 10.00
CA ASP A 95 -18.92 -1.15 11.05
C ASP A 95 -20.02 -0.19 10.57
N GLY A 96 -19.94 0.26 9.32
CA GLY A 96 -20.98 1.09 8.70
C GLY A 96 -22.33 0.36 8.57
N LEU A 97 -22.31 -0.94 8.29
CA LEU A 97 -23.51 -1.76 8.21
C LEU A 97 -24.15 -1.95 9.60
N MET A 98 -23.34 -2.19 10.64
CA MET A 98 -23.84 -2.26 12.02
C MET A 98 -24.54 -0.95 12.45
N TYR A 99 -24.01 0.20 12.05
CA TYR A 99 -24.67 1.49 12.27
C TYR A 99 -26.03 1.56 11.56
N LEU A 100 -26.11 1.13 10.30
CA LEU A 100 -27.38 1.11 9.55
C LEU A 100 -28.44 0.17 10.15
N LEU A 101 -27.99 -0.91 10.81
CA LEU A 101 -28.87 -1.84 11.52
C LEU A 101 -29.30 -1.32 12.90
N GLY A 102 -28.79 -0.17 13.34
CA GLY A 102 -29.05 0.40 14.66
C GLY A 102 -28.28 -0.30 15.80
N GLU A 103 -27.29 -1.12 15.48
CA GLU A 103 -26.45 -1.84 16.45
C GLU A 103 -25.24 -1.02 16.91
N ALA A 104 -24.83 0.00 16.14
CA ALA A 104 -23.74 0.90 16.50
C ALA A 104 -24.25 2.32 16.78
N GLU A 105 -23.63 3.00 17.75
CA GLU A 105 -24.02 4.35 18.19
C GLU A 105 -23.60 5.46 17.21
N ALA A 106 -22.60 5.20 16.36
CA ALA A 106 -22.05 6.19 15.45
C ALA A 106 -21.59 5.60 14.12
N LEU A 107 -21.69 6.39 13.06
CA LEU A 107 -21.20 6.06 11.72
C LEU A 107 -19.66 6.14 11.72
N PRO A 108 -18.94 5.15 11.14
CA PRO A 108 -17.48 5.15 11.13
C PRO A 108 -16.93 6.39 10.43
N LYS A 109 -16.11 7.17 11.13
CA LYS A 109 -15.52 8.39 10.56
C LYS A 109 -14.41 8.00 9.59
N LEU A 110 -14.31 8.74 8.47
CA LEU A 110 -13.19 8.63 7.54
C LEU A 110 -11.84 8.98 8.19
N ALA A 111 -11.84 9.77 9.26
CA ALA A 111 -10.65 10.09 10.05
C ALA A 111 -10.10 8.86 10.80
N ASP A 112 -10.96 7.90 11.14
CA ASP A 112 -10.59 6.67 11.86
C ASP A 112 -10.19 5.54 10.88
N ALA A 113 -10.26 5.81 9.57
CA ALA A 113 -9.90 4.86 8.54
C ALA A 113 -8.42 4.50 8.66
N ARG A 114 -8.15 3.20 8.77
CA ARG A 114 -6.78 2.69 8.92
C ARG A 114 -5.85 3.21 7.82
N PRO A 115 -4.61 3.62 8.14
CA PRO A 115 -3.67 4.14 7.15
C PRO A 115 -3.42 3.24 5.94
N ALA A 116 -3.49 1.93 6.12
CA ALA A 116 -3.38 0.96 5.03
C ALA A 116 -4.47 1.13 3.94
N ILE A 117 -5.67 1.62 4.28
CA ILE A 117 -6.74 1.94 3.30
C ILE A 117 -6.28 3.09 2.40
N TRP A 118 -5.68 4.12 2.98
CA TRP A 118 -5.15 5.26 2.23
C TRP A 118 -3.98 4.86 1.33
N ILE A 119 -3.05 4.06 1.84
CA ILE A 119 -1.95 3.50 1.03
C ILE A 119 -2.50 2.67 -0.13
N PHE A 120 -3.56 1.88 0.10
CA PHE A 120 -4.22 1.13 -0.95
C PHE A 120 -4.77 2.00 -2.06
N ILE A 121 -5.51 3.05 -1.73
CA ILE A 121 -6.04 4.00 -2.72
C ILE A 121 -4.90 4.66 -3.51
N LEU A 122 -3.85 5.10 -2.82
CA LEU A 122 -2.67 5.73 -3.45
C LEU A 122 -1.87 4.76 -4.34
N SER A 123 -1.99 3.45 -4.09
CA SER A 123 -1.31 2.41 -4.89
C SER A 123 -2.00 2.09 -6.21
N LEU A 124 -3.28 2.46 -6.39
CA LEU A 124 -4.08 2.11 -7.59
C LEU A 124 -3.46 2.60 -8.92
N PRO A 125 -2.94 3.83 -9.03
CA PRO A 125 -2.29 4.28 -10.26
C PRO A 125 -1.04 3.46 -10.59
N LEU A 126 -0.27 3.07 -9.57
CA LEU A 126 0.90 2.22 -9.73
C LEU A 126 0.50 0.81 -10.17
N ALA A 127 -0.56 0.25 -9.57
CA ALA A 127 -1.13 -1.05 -9.94
C ALA A 127 -1.54 -1.09 -11.41
N TYR A 128 -2.24 -0.05 -11.87
CA TYR A 128 -2.66 0.08 -13.27
C TYR A 128 -1.45 0.08 -14.23
N ARG A 129 -0.41 0.85 -13.90
CA ARG A 129 0.82 0.93 -14.70
C ARG A 129 1.56 -0.40 -14.75
N VAL A 130 1.76 -1.05 -13.60
CA VAL A 130 2.45 -2.35 -13.52
C VAL A 130 1.67 -3.41 -14.30
N ARG A 131 0.34 -3.46 -14.18
CA ARG A 131 -0.52 -4.37 -14.96
C ARG A 131 -0.37 -4.17 -16.47
N SER A 132 -0.26 -2.93 -16.93
CA SER A 132 -0.07 -2.63 -18.36
C SER A 132 1.27 -3.13 -18.91
N LEU A 133 2.29 -3.28 -18.06
CA LEU A 133 3.60 -3.81 -18.44
C LEU A 133 3.59 -5.34 -18.44
N THR A 134 2.99 -5.98 -17.43
CA THR A 134 2.92 -7.44 -17.35
C THR A 134 1.98 -8.04 -18.40
N ALA A 135 0.91 -7.35 -18.77
CA ALA A 135 0.01 -7.81 -19.85
C ALA A 135 0.67 -7.86 -21.23
N ARG A 136 1.83 -7.21 -21.41
CA ARG A 136 2.60 -7.22 -22.67
C ARG A 136 3.69 -8.29 -22.68
N MET A 137 3.87 -9.02 -21.58
CA MET A 137 4.81 -10.13 -21.48
C MET A 137 4.10 -11.40 -21.97
N THR A 138 4.38 -11.81 -23.20
CA THR A 138 4.10 -13.18 -23.64
C THR A 138 5.14 -14.08 -22.99
N TRP A 139 4.70 -14.98 -22.11
CA TRP A 139 5.52 -16.05 -21.55
C TRP A 139 5.92 -17.05 -22.64
#